data_AF-A0AAW0GE60-F1
#
_entry.id   AF-A0AAW0GE60-F1
#
_cell.length_a   1.000
_cell.length_b   1.000
_cell.length_c   1.000
_cell.angle_alpha   90.00
_cell.angle_beta   90.00
_cell.angle_gamma   90.00
#
_symmetry.space_group_name_H-M   'P 1'
#
loop_
_entity.id
_entity.type
_entity.pdbx_description
1 polymer ?
#
loop_
_entity_poly.entity_id
_entity_poly.type
_entity_poly.pdbx_seq_one_letter_code
_entity_poly.pdbx_strand_id
1 'polypeptide(L)'
;MPRTVKVAVVGSGLAGLTAAYRLSKVKRLDDVEFEVHLFEKASSLGMDSRSVSLDLPGCEEEYRVDVPMRSFQGGYYPQLIALYKHLGVKFRTTDFSYSFSTLSPSSTGTPLRGENMKTVMIYNGSSGTRGVGIPSSLFPRGILKAEDKLVKYWALTRGYALYFLQTLLVCSFIFVFSYTLSHSA
;
A
#
# COMPACT_ATOMS: atom_id res chain seq x y z
N MET A 1 3.64 36.44 -44.52
CA MET A 1 4.66 35.83 -43.65
C MET A 1 3.97 35.50 -42.33
N PRO A 2 4.17 34.31 -41.74
CA PRO A 2 3.55 33.98 -40.47
C PRO A 2 4.05 34.94 -39.38
N ARG A 3 3.15 35.34 -38.49
CA ARG A 3 3.47 36.23 -37.37
C ARG A 3 4.09 35.42 -36.25
N THR A 4 5.32 35.75 -35.87
CA THR A 4 5.99 35.09 -34.74
C THR A 4 5.50 35.67 -33.41
N VAL A 5 5.05 34.80 -32.50
CA VAL A 5 4.67 35.12 -31.12
C VAL A 5 5.71 34.55 -30.18
N LYS A 6 6.34 35.43 -29.39
CA LYS A 6 7.25 35.04 -28.32
C LYS A 6 6.43 34.68 -27.08
N VAL A 7 6.62 33.46 -26.59
CA VAL A 7 5.92 32.94 -25.39
C VAL A 7 6.95 32.67 -24.31
N ALA A 8 6.87 33.39 -23.20
CA ALA A 8 7.65 33.10 -22.00
C ALA A 8 6.87 32.15 -21.09
N VAL A 9 7.44 31.00 -20.79
CA VAL A 9 6.97 30.05 -19.78
C VAL A 9 7.86 30.22 -18.55
N VAL A 10 7.28 30.64 -17.43
CA VAL A 10 8.02 30.88 -16.18
C VAL A 10 7.77 29.72 -15.22
N GLY A 11 8.82 28.98 -14.90
CA GLY A 11 8.81 27.77 -14.08
C GLY A 11 8.86 26.51 -14.93
N SER A 12 9.80 25.62 -14.60
CA SER A 12 10.03 24.33 -15.28
C SER A 12 9.52 23.13 -14.49
N GLY A 13 8.49 23.34 -13.67
CA GLY A 13 7.71 22.24 -13.09
C GLY A 13 6.95 21.46 -14.18
N LEU A 14 6.23 20.40 -13.78
CA LEU A 14 5.47 19.56 -14.70
C LEU A 14 4.52 20.37 -15.61
N ALA A 15 3.85 21.39 -15.07
CA ALA A 15 2.93 22.24 -15.84
C ALA A 15 3.67 23.07 -16.90
N GLY A 16 4.75 23.76 -16.51
CA GLY A 16 5.52 24.61 -17.42
C GLY A 16 6.23 23.82 -18.50
N LEU A 17 6.85 22.69 -18.15
CA LEU A 17 7.45 21.78 -19.13
C LEU A 17 6.40 21.20 -20.09
N THR A 18 5.21 20.84 -19.59
CA THR A 18 4.12 20.34 -20.45
C THR A 18 3.63 21.42 -21.41
N ALA A 19 3.45 22.65 -20.93
CA ALA A 19 3.03 23.78 -21.77
C ALA A 19 4.07 24.11 -22.84
N ALA A 20 5.34 24.25 -22.43
CA ALA A 20 6.45 24.51 -23.34
C ALA A 20 6.58 23.39 -24.39
N TYR A 21 6.50 22.12 -23.95
CA TYR A 21 6.52 20.96 -24.84
C TYR A 21 5.39 21.00 -25.88
N ARG A 22 4.14 21.24 -25.45
CA ARG A 22 2.98 21.30 -26.36
C ARG A 22 3.11 22.43 -27.38
N LEU A 23 3.45 23.64 -26.93
CA LEU A 23 3.64 24.79 -27.82
C LEU A 23 4.80 24.54 -28.81
N SER A 24 5.90 23.95 -28.35
CA SER A 24 7.05 23.61 -29.20
C SER A 24 6.76 22.50 -30.22
N LYS A 25 5.75 21.65 -29.98
CA LYS A 25 5.32 20.60 -30.92
C LYS A 25 4.33 21.11 -31.95
N VAL A 26 3.41 22.00 -31.56
CA VAL A 26 2.49 22.63 -32.51
C VAL A 26 3.29 23.47 -33.50
N LYS A 27 4.28 24.24 -33.03
CA LYS A 27 5.15 25.19 -33.76
C LYS A 27 4.41 26.29 -34.53
N ARG A 28 3.40 25.93 -35.30
CA ARG A 28 2.53 26.80 -36.06
C ARG A 28 1.07 26.44 -35.85
N LEU A 29 0.26 27.43 -35.53
CA LEU A 29 -1.20 27.35 -35.56
C LEU A 29 -1.67 28.43 -36.53
N ASP A 30 -2.30 28.02 -37.63
CA ASP A 30 -2.72 28.90 -38.72
C ASP A 30 -1.56 29.75 -39.27
N ASP A 31 -1.64 31.08 -39.14
CA ASP A 31 -0.63 32.06 -39.55
C ASP A 31 0.30 32.50 -38.41
N VAL A 32 0.24 31.84 -37.25
CA VAL A 32 1.04 32.17 -36.07
C VAL A 32 2.11 31.11 -35.82
N GLU A 33 3.36 31.55 -35.68
CA GLU A 33 4.49 30.71 -35.26
C GLU A 33 4.87 31.01 -33.81
N PHE A 34 5.14 29.98 -33.00
CA PHE A 34 5.47 30.14 -31.59
C PHE A 34 6.98 30.03 -31.34
N GLU A 35 7.56 31.07 -30.75
CA GLU A 35 8.93 31.10 -30.23
C GLU A 35 8.87 30.97 -28.70
N VAL A 36 9.12 29.77 -28.19
CA VAL A 36 8.91 29.44 -26.77
C VAL A 36 10.21 29.57 -25.98
N HIS A 37 10.17 30.36 -24.91
CA HIS A 37 11.28 30.58 -23.97
C HIS A 37 10.88 30.05 -22.59
N LEU A 38 11.67 29.14 -22.02
CA LEU A 38 11.42 28.58 -20.69
C LEU A 38 12.41 29.19 -19.69
N PHE A 39 11.89 29.77 -18.62
CA PHE A 39 12.68 30.38 -17.54
C PHE A 39 12.51 29.57 -16.26
N GLU A 40 13.61 29.24 -15.60
CA GLU A 40 13.63 28.54 -14.32
C GLU A 40 14.56 29.28 -13.36
N LYS A 41 14.17 29.36 -12.08
CA LYS A 41 14.98 29.97 -11.02
C LYS A 41 16.11 29.05 -10.56
N ALA A 42 15.84 27.75 -10.49
CA ALA A 42 16.82 26.75 -10.11
C ALA A 42 17.88 26.52 -11.20
N SER A 43 19.02 25.95 -10.82
CA SER A 43 20.09 25.55 -11.75
C SER A 43 19.76 24.31 -12.59
N SER A 44 18.64 23.63 -12.28
CA SER A 44 18.18 22.43 -12.97
C SER A 44 16.67 22.52 -13.24
N LEU A 45 16.19 21.77 -14.22
CA LEU A 45 14.76 21.72 -14.55
C LEU A 45 13.93 21.18 -13.38
N GLY A 46 12.76 21.79 -13.14
CA GLY A 46 11.92 21.61 -11.96
C GLY A 46 11.34 20.21 -11.79
N MET A 47 11.22 19.43 -12.87
CA MET A 47 10.77 18.05 -12.75
C MET A 47 11.81 17.19 -12.02
N ASP A 48 13.11 17.40 -12.23
CA ASP A 48 14.20 16.62 -11.61
C ASP A 48 14.98 17.39 -10.51
N SER A 49 14.66 18.66 -10.28
CA SER A 49 15.33 19.52 -9.29
C SER A 49 15.18 19.04 -7.84
N ARG A 50 14.36 18.02 -7.61
CA ARG A 50 14.09 17.47 -6.29
C ARG A 50 14.17 15.95 -6.25
N SER A 51 15.21 15.42 -6.86
CA SER A 51 15.66 14.03 -6.66
C SER A 51 17.09 14.03 -6.12
N VAL A 52 17.41 13.08 -5.24
CA VAL A 52 18.73 12.87 -4.64
C VAL A 52 19.35 11.65 -5.28
N SER A 53 20.60 11.77 -5.69
CA SER A 53 21.39 10.64 -6.18
C SER A 53 22.18 10.03 -5.03
N LEU A 54 22.16 8.70 -4.92
CA LEU A 54 22.83 7.94 -3.88
C LEU A 54 23.77 6.91 -4.51
N ASP A 55 25.01 6.89 -4.05
CA ASP A 55 25.97 5.83 -4.36
C ASP A 55 25.74 4.67 -3.38
N LEU A 56 25.23 3.55 -3.89
CA LEU A 56 24.95 2.36 -3.07
C LEU A 56 26.08 1.32 -3.24
N PRO A 57 26.64 0.78 -2.14
CA PRO A 57 27.65 -0.27 -2.22
C PRO A 57 27.14 -1.49 -3.00
N GLY A 58 27.86 -1.89 -4.05
CA GLY A 58 27.48 -3.03 -4.90
C GLY A 58 26.49 -2.69 -6.02
N CYS A 59 26.10 -1.43 -6.19
CA CYS A 59 25.44 -0.94 -7.40
C CYS A 59 26.45 -0.22 -8.28
N GLU A 60 26.53 -0.59 -9.55
CA GLU A 60 27.34 0.13 -10.55
C GLU A 60 26.63 1.41 -11.04
N GLU A 61 25.31 1.49 -10.90
CA GLU A 61 24.51 2.63 -11.30
C GLU A 61 24.11 3.51 -10.11
N GLU A 62 24.06 4.82 -10.36
CA GLU A 62 23.61 5.83 -9.41
C GLU A 62 22.13 5.64 -9.03
N TYR A 63 21.83 5.49 -7.74
CA TYR A 63 20.47 5.26 -7.28
C TYR A 63 19.72 6.58 -7.05
N ARG A 64 18.75 6.89 -7.91
CA ARG A 64 17.95 8.13 -7.85
C ARG A 64 16.74 7.97 -6.91
N VAL A 65 16.58 8.88 -5.96
CA VAL A 65 15.46 8.94 -5.00
C VAL A 65 14.71 10.26 -5.08
N ASP A 66 13.39 10.21 -5.23
CA ASP A 66 12.54 11.39 -5.35
C ASP A 66 12.13 11.93 -3.98
N VAL A 67 12.28 13.24 -3.76
CA VAL A 67 12.01 13.87 -2.45
C VAL A 67 11.20 15.18 -2.60
N PRO A 68 9.86 15.16 -2.62
CA PRO A 68 9.01 14.10 -2.11
C PRO A 68 8.81 12.99 -3.14
N MET A 69 8.31 11.85 -2.65
CA MET A 69 7.95 10.70 -3.47
C MET A 69 7.01 11.12 -4.62
N ARG A 70 7.43 10.85 -5.86
CA ARG A 70 6.62 11.05 -7.06
C ARG A 70 5.79 9.81 -7.36
N SER A 71 4.73 9.61 -6.59
CA SER A 71 3.73 8.56 -6.83
C SER A 71 2.44 9.14 -7.42
N PHE A 72 1.80 8.41 -8.32
CA PHE A 72 0.47 8.75 -8.83
C PHE A 72 -0.42 7.51 -8.82
N GLN A 73 -1.73 7.73 -8.67
CA GLN A 73 -2.73 6.67 -8.73
C GLN A 73 -3.31 6.56 -10.14
N GLY A 74 -3.43 5.33 -10.65
CA GLY A 74 -3.89 5.03 -12.02
C GLY A 74 -5.21 5.71 -12.41
N GLY A 75 -6.21 5.69 -11.53
CA GLY A 75 -7.54 6.24 -11.83
C GLY A 75 -7.65 7.77 -11.70
N TYR A 76 -6.76 8.41 -10.94
CA TYR A 76 -6.89 9.82 -10.59
C TYR A 76 -6.16 10.77 -11.56
N TYR A 77 -5.15 10.27 -12.29
CA TYR A 77 -4.29 11.09 -13.15
C TYR A 77 -4.24 10.61 -14.61
N PRO A 78 -5.40 10.53 -15.32
CA PRO A 78 -5.44 9.98 -16.67
C PRO A 78 -4.55 10.75 -17.66
N GLN A 79 -4.52 12.08 -17.57
CA GLN A 79 -3.72 12.92 -18.47
C GLN A 79 -2.21 12.79 -18.22
N LEU A 80 -1.79 12.69 -16.95
CA LEU A 80 -0.39 12.49 -16.59
C LEU A 80 0.12 11.15 -17.11
N ILE A 81 -0.67 10.09 -16.90
CA ILE A 81 -0.34 8.74 -17.37
C ILE A 81 -0.24 8.71 -18.88
N ALA A 82 -1.16 9.37 -19.59
CA ALA A 82 -1.10 9.48 -21.04
C ALA A 82 0.15 10.24 -21.51
N LEU A 83 0.50 11.35 -20.85
CA LEU A 83 1.71 12.11 -21.14
C LEU A 83 2.97 11.27 -20.95
N TYR A 84 3.10 10.59 -19.81
CA TYR A 84 4.26 9.75 -19.54
C TYR A 84 4.36 8.56 -20.49
N LYS A 85 3.25 7.90 -20.84
CA LYS A 85 3.24 6.87 -21.89
C LYS A 85 3.68 7.43 -23.24
N HIS A 86 3.19 8.61 -23.62
CA HIS A 86 3.58 9.30 -24.85
C HIS A 86 5.08 9.62 -24.89
N LEU A 87 5.67 9.96 -23.74
CA LEU A 87 7.10 10.23 -23.59
C LEU A 87 7.96 8.97 -23.38
N GLY A 88 7.37 7.78 -23.30
CA GLY A 88 8.09 6.53 -23.05
C GLY A 88 8.62 6.36 -21.62
N VAL A 89 8.11 7.13 -20.66
CA VAL A 89 8.50 7.04 -19.24
C VAL A 89 7.92 5.76 -18.64
N LYS A 90 8.80 4.88 -18.14
CA LYS A 90 8.40 3.62 -17.52
C LYS A 90 7.78 3.85 -16.14
N PHE A 91 6.83 2.99 -15.77
CA PHE A 91 6.21 3.00 -14.45
C PHE A 91 6.69 1.82 -13.62
N ARG A 92 6.89 2.06 -12.32
CA ARG A 92 7.08 1.02 -11.33
C ARG A 92 5.81 0.87 -10.51
N THR A 93 5.16 -0.28 -10.59
CA THR A 93 4.03 -0.60 -9.71
C THR A 93 4.54 -0.75 -8.29
N THR A 94 3.89 -0.06 -7.35
CA THR A 94 4.21 -0.14 -5.92
C THR A 94 2.91 -0.33 -5.15
N ASP A 95 2.96 -1.23 -4.17
CA ASP A 95 1.83 -1.55 -3.31
C ASP A 95 1.92 -0.75 -2.01
N PHE A 96 1.28 0.42 -1.99
CA PHE A 96 1.27 1.29 -0.82
C PHE A 96 0.14 0.93 0.13
N SER A 97 0.49 0.64 1.38
CA SER A 97 -0.47 0.56 2.49
C SER A 97 -0.45 1.86 3.29
N TYR A 98 -1.63 2.36 3.68
CA TYR A 98 -1.75 3.61 4.43
C TYR A 98 -2.52 3.37 5.73
N SER A 99 -2.09 3.98 6.83
CA SER A 99 -2.83 3.99 8.09
C SER A 99 -3.47 5.35 8.30
N PHE A 100 -4.79 5.38 8.53
CA PHE A 100 -5.52 6.59 8.89
C PHE A 100 -5.65 6.66 10.40
N SER A 101 -5.20 7.77 10.98
CA SER A 101 -5.24 7.98 12.42
C SER A 101 -5.85 9.32 12.77
N THR A 102 -6.66 9.33 13.83
CA THR A 102 -7.22 10.55 14.41
C THR A 102 -6.31 11.03 15.52
N LEU A 103 -5.99 12.32 15.53
CA LEU A 103 -5.28 12.98 16.61
C LEU A 103 -6.31 13.73 17.48
N SER A 104 -6.42 13.37 18.76
CA SER A 104 -7.24 14.11 19.71
C SER A 104 -6.42 15.19 20.41
N PRO A 105 -6.93 16.42 20.57
CA PRO A 105 -6.22 17.46 21.33
C PRO A 105 -6.11 17.05 22.80
N SER A 106 -4.93 17.22 23.40
CA SER A 106 -4.75 17.04 24.85
C SER A 106 -5.37 18.23 25.59
N SER A 107 -6.21 17.96 26.59
CA SER A 107 -6.81 18.99 27.46
C SER A 107 -5.81 19.64 28.42
N THR A 108 -4.62 19.06 28.57
CA THR A 108 -3.52 19.60 29.36
C THR A 108 -2.42 20.05 28.41
N GLY A 109 -2.05 21.34 28.46
CA GLY A 109 -1.21 22.06 27.49
C GLY A 109 0.25 21.58 27.32
N THR A 110 0.57 20.36 27.75
CA THR A 110 1.84 19.69 27.50
C THR A 110 1.64 18.58 26.47
N PRO A 111 2.07 18.76 25.21
CA PRO A 111 1.97 17.72 24.20
C PRO A 111 2.99 16.61 24.50
N LEU A 112 2.57 15.60 25.27
CA LEU A 112 3.31 14.34 25.33
C LEU A 112 3.13 13.62 23.98
N ARG A 113 4.26 13.32 23.37
CA ARG A 113 4.40 12.81 22.00
C ARG A 113 3.62 11.50 21.82
N GLY A 114 2.46 11.57 21.15
CA GLY A 114 1.75 10.41 20.60
C GLY A 114 0.64 9.77 21.44
N GLU A 115 0.34 10.27 22.65
CA GLU A 115 -0.67 9.64 23.53
C GLU A 115 -2.11 9.74 22.99
N ASN A 116 -2.38 10.70 22.09
CA ASN A 116 -3.71 10.93 21.55
C ASN A 116 -3.88 10.55 20.07
N MET A 117 -2.96 9.78 19.49
CA MET A 117 -3.10 9.31 18.11
C MET A 117 -3.69 7.91 18.08
N LYS A 118 -4.90 7.78 17.52
CA LYS A 118 -5.61 6.51 17.40
C LYS A 118 -5.80 6.16 15.92
N THR A 119 -5.15 5.11 15.46
CA THR A 119 -5.40 4.55 14.13
C THR A 119 -6.81 3.98 14.07
N VAL A 120 -7.58 4.41 13.09
CA VAL A 120 -8.98 4.00 12.89
C VAL A 120 -9.13 2.97 11.78
N MET A 121 -8.21 2.99 10.80
CA MET A 121 -8.36 2.22 9.57
C MET A 121 -7.01 2.03 8.89
N ILE A 122 -6.81 0.86 8.30
CA ILE A 122 -5.66 0.55 7.44
C ILE A 122 -6.19 0.34 6.03
N TYR A 123 -5.61 1.01 5.05
CA TYR A 123 -5.79 0.71 3.64
C TYR A 123 -4.71 -0.28 3.22
N ASN A 124 -5.12 -1.47 2.80
CA ASN A 124 -4.22 -2.60 2.55
C ASN A 124 -3.54 -2.58 1.16
N GLY A 125 -3.67 -1.47 0.43
CA GLY A 125 -3.00 -1.27 -0.85
C GLY A 125 -3.68 -1.89 -2.07
N SER A 126 -2.87 -2.22 -3.06
CA SER A 126 -3.25 -2.79 -4.36
C SER A 126 -4.35 -2.00 -5.07
N SER A 127 -4.21 -0.67 -5.10
CA SER A 127 -5.23 0.25 -5.64
C SER A 127 -6.63 0.04 -5.04
N GLY A 128 -6.73 -0.48 -3.81
CA GLY A 128 -7.98 -0.67 -3.07
C GLY A 128 -8.56 -2.07 -3.18
N THR A 129 -7.99 -2.93 -4.03
CA THR A 129 -8.45 -4.32 -4.23
C THR A 129 -8.22 -5.22 -3.02
N ARG A 130 -7.31 -4.84 -2.11
CA ARG A 130 -7.08 -5.53 -0.83
C ARG A 130 -7.96 -5.04 0.32
N GLY A 131 -8.88 -4.11 0.03
CA GLY A 131 -9.82 -3.59 1.01
C GLY A 131 -9.15 -2.88 2.18
N VAL A 132 -9.83 -2.91 3.33
CA VAL A 132 -9.50 -2.10 4.50
C VAL A 132 -9.36 -3.01 5.71
N GLY A 133 -8.30 -2.80 6.48
CA GLY A 133 -8.01 -3.52 7.72
C GLY A 133 -8.42 -2.71 8.95
N ILE A 134 -8.86 -3.41 9.99
CA ILE A 134 -9.04 -2.83 11.31
C ILE A 134 -7.71 -2.96 12.06
N PRO A 135 -7.16 -1.88 12.64
CA PRO A 135 -5.97 -1.96 13.49
C PRO A 135 -6.18 -2.90 14.68
N SER A 136 -5.13 -3.64 15.06
CA SER A 136 -5.12 -4.53 16.24
C SER A 136 -5.61 -3.83 17.52
N SER A 137 -5.31 -2.55 17.67
CA SER A 137 -5.72 -1.70 18.79
C SER A 137 -7.22 -1.46 18.92
N LEU A 138 -8.00 -1.69 17.85
CA LEU A 138 -9.46 -1.55 17.85
C LEU A 138 -10.20 -2.87 18.01
N PHE A 139 -9.52 -4.02 17.95
CA PHE A 139 -10.19 -5.31 18.08
C PHE A 139 -10.81 -5.46 19.48
N PRO A 140 -12.08 -5.89 19.58
CA PRO A 140 -12.69 -6.17 20.86
C PRO A 140 -11.91 -7.29 21.58
N ARG A 141 -11.30 -7.00 22.73
CA ARG A 141 -10.58 -7.98 23.56
C ARG A 141 -11.42 -9.23 23.92
N GLY A 142 -12.75 -9.14 23.82
CA GLY A 142 -13.67 -10.24 24.10
C GLY A 142 -13.72 -11.34 23.02
N ILE A 143 -13.50 -11.02 21.74
CA ILE A 143 -13.64 -11.98 20.63
C ILE A 143 -12.47 -12.98 20.64
N LEU A 144 -11.24 -12.49 20.80
CA LEU A 144 -10.05 -13.34 20.92
C LEU A 144 -10.16 -14.29 22.13
N LYS A 145 -10.69 -13.79 23.26
CA LYS A 145 -10.95 -14.63 24.45
C LYS A 145 -12.06 -15.67 24.23
N ALA A 146 -13.04 -15.40 23.38
CA ALA A 146 -14.13 -16.34 23.09
C ALA A 146 -13.67 -17.47 22.16
N GLU A 147 -12.88 -17.16 21.13
CA GLU A 147 -12.23 -18.17 20.29
C GLU A 147 -11.31 -19.09 21.11
N ASP A 148 -10.49 -18.53 22.00
CA ASP A 148 -9.64 -19.32 22.90
C ASP A 148 -10.44 -20.28 23.79
N LYS A 149 -11.61 -19.84 24.28
CA LYS A 149 -12.49 -20.70 25.08
C LYS A 149 -13.10 -21.81 24.23
N LEU A 150 -13.61 -21.50 23.04
CA LEU A 150 -14.20 -22.48 22.13
C LEU A 150 -13.17 -23.54 21.71
N VAL A 151 -11.94 -23.13 21.35
CA VAL A 151 -10.85 -24.05 21.01
C VAL A 151 -10.53 -24.97 22.18
N LYS A 152 -10.48 -24.44 23.42
CA LYS A 152 -10.29 -25.26 24.63
C LYS A 152 -11.44 -26.24 24.85
N TYR A 153 -12.69 -25.83 24.70
CA TYR A 153 -13.84 -26.72 24.83
C TYR A 153 -13.84 -27.83 23.77
N TRP A 154 -13.51 -27.51 22.52
CA TRP A 154 -13.38 -28.48 21.44
C TRP A 154 -12.25 -29.49 21.65
N ALA A 155 -11.12 -29.05 22.19
CA ALA A 155 -10.02 -29.94 22.55
C ALA A 155 -10.43 -30.89 23.69
N LEU A 156 -11.13 -30.36 24.70
CA LEU A 156 -11.61 -31.15 25.84
C LEU A 156 -12.63 -32.21 25.42
N THR A 157 -13.63 -31.84 24.61
CA THR A 157 -14.68 -32.76 24.15
C THR A 157 -14.12 -33.86 23.25
N ARG A 158 -13.16 -33.55 22.38
CA ARG A 158 -12.43 -34.55 21.59
C ARG A 158 -11.66 -35.52 22.47
N GLY A 159 -10.97 -35.03 23.51
CA GLY A 159 -10.25 -35.87 24.47
C GLY A 159 -11.18 -36.87 25.17
N TYR A 160 -12.32 -36.40 25.68
CA TYR A 160 -13.31 -37.27 26.33
C TYR A 160 -13.91 -38.30 25.37
N ALA A 161 -14.23 -37.91 24.13
CA ALA A 161 -14.77 -38.83 23.13
C ALA A 161 -13.80 -39.97 22.79
N LEU A 162 -12.50 -39.67 22.63
CA LEU A 162 -11.46 -40.67 22.38
C LEU A 162 -11.30 -41.62 23.56
N TYR A 163 -11.30 -41.11 24.79
CA TYR A 163 -11.23 -41.93 26.00
C TYR A 163 -12.45 -42.87 26.13
N PHE A 164 -13.65 -42.36 25.87
CA PHE A 164 -14.87 -43.16 25.89
C PHE A 164 -14.84 -44.28 24.84
N LEU A 165 -14.42 -43.96 23.61
CA LEU A 165 -14.28 -44.94 22.53
C LEU A 165 -13.25 -46.02 22.86
N GLN A 166 -12.09 -45.62 23.41
CA GLN A 166 -11.06 -46.57 23.85
C GLN A 166 -11.60 -47.51 24.93
N THR A 167 -12.37 -46.99 25.88
CA THR A 167 -12.95 -47.79 26.97
C THR A 167 -13.96 -48.81 26.40
N LEU A 168 -14.82 -48.41 25.46
CA LEU A 168 -15.75 -49.33 24.79
C LEU A 168 -15.02 -50.44 24.02
N LEU A 169 -13.93 -50.12 23.32
CA LEU A 169 -13.13 -51.11 22.60
C LEU A 169 -12.48 -52.11 23.56
N VAL A 170 -11.95 -51.64 24.69
CA VAL A 170 -11.38 -52.52 25.73
C VAL A 170 -12.46 -53.42 26.34
N CYS A 171 -13.64 -52.89 26.67
CA CYS A 171 -14.75 -53.67 27.19
C CYS A 171 -15.23 -54.73 26.18
N SER A 172 -15.33 -54.37 24.89
CA SER A 172 -15.68 -55.30 23.81
C SER A 172 -14.63 -56.40 23.66
N PHE A 173 -13.35 -56.05 23.71
CA PHE A 173 -12.25 -57.03 23.66
C PHE A 173 -12.31 -58.01 24.84
N ILE A 174 -12.48 -57.51 26.07
CA ILE A 174 -12.61 -58.35 27.27
C ILE A 174 -13.82 -59.27 27.16
N PHE A 175 -14.97 -58.76 26.68
CA PHE A 175 -16.19 -59.55 26.49
C PHE A 175 -15.97 -60.69 25.47
N VAL A 176 -15.41 -60.37 24.30
CA VAL A 176 -15.12 -61.37 23.25
C VAL A 176 -14.12 -62.40 23.76
N PHE A 177 -13.03 -61.96 24.40
CA PHE A 177 -12.02 -62.85 24.96
C PHE A 177 -12.60 -63.81 26.01
N SER A 178 -13.44 -63.29 26.92
CA SER A 178 -14.12 -64.10 27.94
C SER A 178 -15.11 -65.10 27.33
N TYR A 179 -15.84 -64.67 26.29
CA TYR A 179 -16.78 -65.53 25.56
C TYR A 179 -16.06 -66.70 24.87
N THR A 180 -14.91 -66.43 24.21
CA THR A 180 -14.09 -67.44 23.55
C THR A 180 -13.49 -68.44 24.53
N LEU A 181 -12.99 -67.97 25.68
CA LEU A 181 -12.48 -68.82 26.77
C LEU A 181 -13.54 -69.77 27.31
N SER A 182 -14.78 -69.29 27.50
CA SER A 182 -15.88 -70.11 28.03
C SER A 182 -16.41 -71.18 27.06
N HIS A 183 -16.14 -71.06 25.75
CA HIS A 183 -16.58 -72.01 24.73
C HIS A 183 -15.46 -72.91 24.18
N SER A 184 -14.23 -72.74 24.69
CA SER A 184 -13.06 -73.54 24.29
C SER A 184 -12.61 -74.52 25.39
N ALA A 185 -13.38 -74.65 26.48
CA ALA A 185 -13.21 -75.61 27.57
C ALA A 185 -14.37 -76.61 27.55
#